data_AF-A0A8B4BQS9-F1
#
_entry.id   AF-A0A8B4BQS9-F1
#
_cell.length_a   1.000
_cell.length_b   1.000
_cell.length_c   1.000
_cell.angle_alpha   90.00
_cell.angle_beta   90.00
_cell.angle_gamma   90.00
#
_symmetry.space_group_name_H-M   'P 1'
#
loop_
_entity.id
_entity.type
_entity.pdbx_description
1 polymer ?
#
loop_
_entity_poly.entity_id
_entity_poly.type
_entity_poly.pdbx_seq_one_letter_code
_entity_poly.pdbx_strand_id
1 'polypeptide(L)'
;MNRAGLLNFWYYDDEIFEFADGKLLLRGTNGSGKSVTMQSILPVLLDGKKTPDRLDPFGSKARKMEDYLLGEKEVSGHDERTGYLFLEYQKQGTKQYITTGIGMQAKRHKTLKSWYFVLTDNRRIGYDFELAHTRQSERIPLSAKELENRIGSGGVSRPLAERIYGTGEQIYFRFSVDGSL
;
A
#
# COMPACT_ATOMS: atom_id res chain seq x y z
N MET A 1 -3.81 -14.51 -5.11
CA MET A 1 -3.80 -13.39 -4.15
C MET A 1 -4.39 -13.90 -2.85
N ASN A 2 -3.81 -13.58 -1.70
CA ASN A 2 -4.30 -14.04 -0.40
C ASN A 2 -4.92 -12.89 0.41
N ARG A 3 -4.17 -11.80 0.60
CA ARG A 3 -4.64 -10.61 1.35
C ARG A 3 -4.14 -9.32 0.71
N ALA A 4 -4.85 -8.23 0.94
CA ALA A 4 -4.36 -6.88 0.77
C ALA A 4 -4.47 -6.16 2.11
N GLY A 5 -3.64 -5.16 2.34
CA GLY A 5 -3.79 -4.34 3.53
C GLY A 5 -3.36 -2.90 3.31
N LEU A 6 -3.89 -2.03 4.16
CA LEU A 6 -3.61 -0.61 4.16
C LEU A 6 -3.47 -0.09 5.59
N LEU A 7 -2.49 0.78 5.79
CA LEU A 7 -2.17 1.39 7.08
C LEU A 7 -2.08 2.90 6.91
N ASN A 8 -2.73 3.65 7.80
CA ASN A 8 -2.70 5.11 7.89
C ASN A 8 -3.17 5.84 6.62
N PHE A 9 -4.34 5.44 6.13
CA PHE A 9 -5.10 6.17 5.11
C PHE A 9 -6.29 6.87 5.78
N TRP A 10 -6.74 8.01 5.25
CA TRP A 10 -7.65 8.94 5.93
C TRP A 10 -8.80 8.29 6.73
N TYR A 11 -9.61 7.42 6.10
CA TYR A 11 -10.74 6.73 6.74
C TYR A 11 -10.37 5.39 7.41
N TYR A 12 -9.10 5.01 7.38
CA TYR A 12 -8.63 3.67 7.69
C TYR A 12 -7.26 3.69 8.37
N ASP A 13 -7.26 3.44 9.67
CA ASP A 13 -6.02 3.38 10.44
C ASP A 13 -5.24 2.09 10.14
N ASP A 14 -5.92 0.95 10.12
CA ASP A 14 -5.36 -0.37 9.74
C ASP A 14 -6.49 -1.27 9.23
N GLU A 15 -6.42 -1.69 7.97
CA GLU A 15 -7.43 -2.56 7.37
C GLU A 15 -6.79 -3.68 6.55
N ILE A 16 -7.39 -4.87 6.66
CA ILE A 16 -6.99 -6.08 5.94
C ILE A 16 -8.18 -6.61 5.14
N PHE A 17 -7.93 -6.89 3.86
CA PHE A 17 -8.90 -7.48 2.95
C PHE A 17 -8.46 -8.88 2.55
N GLU A 18 -9.31 -9.86 2.78
CA GLU A 18 -9.06 -11.24 2.38
C GLU A 18 -9.61 -11.52 0.99
N PHE A 19 -8.85 -12.27 0.19
CA PHE A 19 -9.29 -12.74 -1.12
C PHE A 19 -9.86 -14.15 -0.99
N ALA A 20 -11.03 -14.36 -1.57
CA ALA A 20 -11.62 -15.69 -1.77
C ALA A 20 -11.56 -16.02 -3.26
N ASP A 21 -10.81 -17.06 -3.63
CA ASP A 21 -10.64 -17.50 -5.04
C ASP A 21 -10.22 -16.37 -5.99
N GLY A 22 -9.31 -15.49 -5.53
CA GLY A 22 -8.84 -14.34 -6.31
C GLY A 22 -9.86 -13.19 -6.42
N LYS A 23 -11.03 -13.31 -5.78
CA LYS A 23 -12.04 -12.25 -5.69
C LYS A 23 -11.89 -11.55 -4.35
N LEU A 24 -11.95 -10.22 -4.37
CA LEU A 24 -12.01 -9.43 -3.15
C LEU A 24 -13.47 -9.17 -2.77
N LEU A 25 -13.86 -9.50 -1.55
CA LEU A 25 -15.19 -9.18 -1.04
C LEU A 25 -15.13 -7.91 -0.17
N LEU A 26 -15.50 -6.79 -0.76
CA LEU A 26 -15.64 -5.52 -0.02
C LEU A 26 -16.98 -5.50 0.73
N ARG A 27 -17.00 -5.99 1.96
CA ARG A 27 -18.16 -5.80 2.84
C ARG A 27 -17.98 -4.52 3.63
N GLY A 28 -18.55 -3.42 3.13
CA GLY A 28 -18.68 -2.19 3.92
C GLY A 28 -19.86 -2.29 4.89
N THR A 29 -19.69 -1.83 6.12
CA THR A 29 -20.81 -1.48 7.00
C THR A 29 -21.60 -0.33 6.36
N ASN A 30 -22.92 -0.51 6.22
CA ASN A 30 -23.86 0.37 5.52
C ASN A 30 -23.65 1.88 5.82
N GLY A 31 -23.63 2.70 4.76
CA GLY A 31 -24.18 4.07 4.79
C GLY A 31 -23.28 5.29 5.07
N SER A 32 -21.97 5.16 5.29
CA SER A 32 -21.13 6.29 5.77
C SER A 32 -20.12 6.89 4.76
N GLY A 33 -20.21 6.59 3.46
CA GLY A 33 -19.25 7.09 2.45
C GLY A 33 -17.92 6.33 2.38
N LYS A 34 -17.70 5.31 3.24
CA LYS A 34 -16.52 4.41 3.19
C LYS A 34 -16.43 3.62 1.87
N SER A 35 -17.58 3.24 1.30
CA SER A 35 -17.65 2.42 0.08
C SER A 35 -17.10 3.12 -1.17
N VAL A 36 -17.27 4.43 -1.31
CA VAL A 36 -16.78 5.20 -2.48
C VAL A 36 -15.25 5.37 -2.41
N THR A 37 -14.72 5.63 -1.21
CA THR A 37 -13.27 5.78 -1.00
C THR A 37 -12.53 4.45 -1.21
N MET A 38 -13.12 3.34 -0.79
CA MET A 38 -12.52 2.01 -0.97
C MET A 38 -12.47 1.57 -2.44
N GLN A 39 -13.50 1.90 -3.22
CA GLN A 39 -13.55 1.63 -4.65
C GLN A 39 -12.45 2.35 -5.45
N SER A 40 -11.98 3.52 -4.98
CA SER A 40 -10.91 4.27 -5.64
C SER A 40 -9.49 3.86 -5.20
N ILE A 41 -9.30 3.37 -3.97
CA ILE A 41 -7.98 2.94 -3.47
C ILE A 41 -7.61 1.55 -3.99
N LEU A 42 -8.60 0.66 -4.16
CA LEU A 42 -8.36 -0.72 -4.55
C LEU A 42 -7.74 -0.90 -5.97
N PRO A 43 -8.14 -0.14 -7.00
CA PRO A 43 -7.47 -0.18 -8.30
C PRO A 43 -5.99 0.21 -8.20
N VAL A 44 -5.63 1.15 -7.33
CA VAL A 44 -4.23 1.56 -7.10
C VAL A 44 -3.43 0.45 -6.44
N LEU A 45 -4.02 -0.23 -5.45
CA LEU A 45 -3.46 -1.40 -4.80
C LEU A 45 -3.14 -2.51 -5.82
N LEU A 46 -4.02 -2.73 -6.80
CA LEU A 46 -3.87 -3.79 -7.80
C LEU A 46 -3.00 -3.39 -9.00
N ASP A 47 -3.00 -2.12 -9.41
CA ASP A 47 -2.26 -1.64 -10.59
C ASP A 47 -0.86 -1.11 -10.30
N GLY A 48 -0.50 -0.86 -9.03
CA GLY A 48 0.81 -0.31 -8.61
C GLY A 48 1.22 1.02 -9.26
N LYS A 49 0.26 1.71 -9.90
CA LYS A 49 0.44 2.95 -10.67
C LYS A 49 -0.28 4.11 -9.97
N LYS A 50 0.44 5.21 -9.76
CA LYS A 50 0.01 6.39 -8.97
C LYS A 50 -0.61 7.51 -9.83
N THR A 51 -0.95 7.24 -11.10
CA THR A 51 -1.40 8.28 -12.03
C THR A 51 -2.79 8.82 -11.63
N PRO A 52 -2.99 10.16 -11.61
CA PRO A 52 -4.22 10.81 -11.14
C PRO A 52 -5.51 10.29 -11.78
N ASP A 53 -5.51 9.94 -13.06
CA ASP A 53 -6.71 9.54 -13.81
C ASP A 53 -7.38 8.25 -13.31
N ARG A 54 -6.71 7.47 -12.46
CA ARG A 54 -7.25 6.23 -11.85
C ARG A 54 -7.76 6.41 -10.42
N LEU A 55 -7.61 7.60 -9.86
CA LEU A 55 -7.97 7.91 -8.47
C LEU A 55 -9.39 8.50 -8.34
N ASP A 56 -10.07 8.73 -9.47
CA ASP A 56 -11.41 9.29 -9.54
C ASP A 56 -12.24 8.60 -10.64
N PRO A 57 -13.19 7.70 -10.29
CA PRO A 57 -14.06 7.05 -11.25
C PRO A 57 -15.15 7.99 -11.84
N PHE A 58 -15.23 9.24 -11.39
CA PHE A 58 -16.26 10.22 -11.78
C PHE A 58 -15.75 11.45 -12.53
N GLY A 59 -14.43 11.54 -12.78
CA GLY A 59 -13.85 12.57 -13.67
C GLY A 59 -13.97 14.02 -13.17
N SER A 60 -14.19 14.24 -11.89
CA SER A 60 -14.28 15.58 -11.28
C SER A 60 -13.11 15.79 -10.31
N LYS A 61 -11.98 16.28 -10.84
CA LYS A 61 -10.73 16.59 -10.11
C LYS A 61 -10.17 15.37 -9.36
N ALA A 62 -9.33 14.59 -10.06
CA ALA A 62 -8.59 13.45 -9.52
C ALA A 62 -7.93 13.76 -8.16
N ARG A 63 -8.46 13.16 -7.07
CA ARG A 63 -7.78 13.15 -5.76
C ARG A 63 -6.38 12.58 -5.93
N LYS A 64 -5.37 13.22 -5.36
CA LYS A 64 -3.99 12.73 -5.35
C LYS A 64 -3.82 11.71 -4.23
N MET A 65 -2.79 10.87 -4.34
CA MET A 65 -2.41 9.94 -3.27
C MET A 65 -2.18 10.65 -1.92
N GLU A 66 -1.61 11.85 -1.96
CA GLU A 66 -1.42 12.71 -0.78
C GLU A 66 -2.74 13.02 -0.05
N ASP A 67 -3.85 13.20 -0.79
CA ASP A 67 -5.16 13.48 -0.21
C ASP A 67 -5.71 12.26 0.55
N TYR A 68 -5.36 11.05 0.11
CA TYR A 68 -5.74 9.81 0.81
C TYR A 68 -4.93 9.57 2.08
N LEU A 69 -3.70 10.08 2.19
CA LEU A 69 -2.93 10.01 3.43
C LEU A 69 -3.31 11.14 4.38
N LEU A 70 -3.31 12.38 3.88
CA LEU A 70 -3.47 13.57 4.71
C LEU A 70 -4.94 13.85 5.04
N GLY A 71 -5.89 13.50 4.16
CA GLY A 71 -7.26 13.98 4.28
C GLY A 71 -7.38 15.50 4.08
N GLU A 72 -8.62 16.00 4.16
CA GLU A 72 -8.90 17.43 4.12
C GLU A 72 -8.34 18.12 5.38
N LYS A 73 -7.63 19.24 5.24
CA LYS A 73 -6.87 19.87 6.35
C LYS A 73 -7.79 20.24 7.51
N GLU A 74 -8.95 20.77 7.18
CA GLU A 74 -9.99 21.23 8.09
C GLU A 74 -10.62 20.06 8.87
N VAL A 75 -10.49 18.83 8.37
CA VAL A 75 -11.07 17.62 8.98
C VAL A 75 -10.02 16.82 9.75
N SER A 76 -8.85 16.57 9.15
CA SER A 76 -7.84 15.67 9.71
C SER A 76 -6.77 16.37 10.55
N GLY A 77 -6.49 17.65 10.29
CA GLY A 77 -5.40 18.40 10.92
C GLY A 77 -3.98 17.91 10.59
N HIS A 78 -3.81 16.90 9.73
CA HIS A 78 -2.48 16.34 9.44
C HIS A 78 -1.72 17.16 8.38
N ASP A 79 -0.50 17.60 8.71
CA ASP A 79 0.42 18.22 7.75
C ASP A 79 1.47 17.23 7.21
N GLU A 80 1.66 16.09 7.89
CA GLU A 80 2.50 14.98 7.48
C GLU A 80 1.88 13.66 7.91
N ARG A 81 1.88 12.65 7.02
CA ARG A 81 1.48 11.28 7.35
C ARG A 81 2.29 10.27 6.53
N THR A 82 2.72 9.20 7.18
CA THR A 82 3.26 8.01 6.53
C THR A 82 2.18 6.92 6.51
N GLY A 83 2.06 6.21 5.40
CA GLY A 83 1.12 5.11 5.23
C GLY A 83 1.71 4.01 4.35
N TYR A 84 1.09 2.83 4.42
CA TYR A 84 1.55 1.64 3.72
C TYR A 84 0.41 0.91 3.03
N LEU A 85 0.72 0.34 1.87
CA LEU A 85 -0.14 -0.56 1.12
C LEU A 85 0.63 -1.85 0.84
N PHE A 86 -0.04 -3.00 0.91
CA PHE A 86 0.59 -4.28 0.58
C PHE A 86 -0.37 -5.28 -0.04
N LEU A 87 0.21 -6.23 -0.79
CA LEU A 87 -0.42 -7.42 -1.33
C LEU A 87 0.36 -8.65 -0.86
N GLU A 88 -0.36 -9.57 -0.22
CA GLU A 88 0.15 -10.88 0.18
C GLU A 88 -0.31 -11.95 -0.81
N TYR A 89 0.64 -12.76 -1.23
CA TYR A 89 0.45 -13.91 -2.11
C TYR A 89 0.70 -15.19 -1.31
N GLN A 90 -0.16 -16.18 -1.49
CA GLN A 90 0.05 -17.53 -0.98
C GLN A 90 0.20 -18.49 -2.16
N LYS A 91 1.22 -19.34 -2.13
CA LYS A 91 1.34 -20.42 -3.11
C LYS A 91 0.29 -21.50 -2.82
N GLN A 92 -0.52 -21.81 -3.82
CA GLN A 92 -1.66 -22.73 -3.71
C GLN A 92 -1.24 -24.09 -3.12
N GLY A 93 -2.05 -24.60 -2.19
CA GLY A 93 -1.79 -25.88 -1.54
C GLY A 93 -0.63 -25.90 -0.55
N THR A 94 -0.02 -24.74 -0.26
CA THR A 94 1.12 -24.63 0.67
C THR A 94 0.90 -23.49 1.68
N LYS A 95 1.73 -23.47 2.74
CA LYS A 95 1.83 -22.34 3.68
C LYS A 95 3.04 -21.44 3.34
N GLN A 96 3.29 -21.23 2.06
CA GLN A 96 4.34 -20.34 1.56
C GLN A 96 3.75 -18.99 1.12
N TYR A 97 4.33 -17.90 1.63
CA TYR A 97 3.84 -16.54 1.48
C TYR A 97 4.95 -15.60 0.97
N ILE A 98 4.55 -14.69 0.10
CA ILE A 98 5.37 -13.56 -0.35
C ILE A 98 4.49 -12.31 -0.21
N THR A 99 5.08 -11.20 0.22
CA THR A 99 4.36 -9.92 0.30
C THR A 99 5.08 -8.86 -0.51
N THR A 100 4.35 -8.09 -1.30
CA THR A 100 4.86 -6.89 -1.97
C THR A 100 4.13 -5.68 -1.39
N GLY A 101 4.80 -4.54 -1.32
CA GLY A 101 4.14 -3.34 -0.82
C GLY A 101 4.86 -2.06 -1.14
N ILE A 102 4.20 -0.97 -0.80
CA ILE A 102 4.67 0.39 -0.97
C ILE A 102 4.44 1.18 0.31
N GLY A 103 5.49 1.81 0.82
CA GLY A 103 5.40 2.84 1.84
C GLY A 103 5.41 4.23 1.19
N MET A 104 4.63 5.14 1.75
CA MET A 104 4.45 6.48 1.23
C MET A 104 4.47 7.48 2.38
N GLN A 105 5.10 8.63 2.16
CA GLN A 105 5.08 9.75 3.09
C GLN A 105 4.60 11.00 2.34
N ALA A 106 3.45 11.51 2.78
CA ALA A 106 2.87 12.75 2.31
C ALA A 106 3.21 13.87 3.30
N LYS A 107 3.60 15.03 2.76
CA LYS A 107 3.72 16.29 3.50
C LYS A 107 3.02 17.37 2.69
N ARG A 108 2.23 18.21 3.32
CA ARG A 108 1.47 19.26 2.63
C ARG A 108 2.41 20.18 1.84
N HIS A 109 2.07 20.44 0.59
CA HIS A 109 2.86 21.27 -0.34
C HIS A 109 4.28 20.73 -0.66
N LYS A 110 4.56 19.44 -0.41
CA LYS A 110 5.80 18.76 -0.81
C LYS A 110 5.45 17.56 -1.67
N THR A 111 6.42 17.12 -2.48
CA THR A 111 6.28 15.90 -3.29
C THR A 111 6.16 14.67 -2.40
N LEU A 112 5.16 13.82 -2.67
CA LEU A 112 5.04 12.48 -2.09
C LEU A 112 6.35 11.70 -2.20
N LYS A 113 6.87 11.23 -1.07
CA LYS A 113 7.96 10.25 -1.03
C LYS A 113 7.39 8.85 -1.08
N SER A 114 8.08 7.92 -1.72
CA SER A 114 7.67 6.51 -1.72
C SER A 114 8.84 5.55 -1.85
N TRP A 115 8.67 4.36 -1.27
CA TRP A 115 9.60 3.24 -1.34
C TRP A 115 8.81 1.94 -1.48
N TYR A 116 9.38 0.99 -2.22
CA TYR A 116 8.80 -0.33 -2.41
C TYR A 116 9.48 -1.32 -1.49
N PHE A 117 8.78 -2.39 -1.16
CA PHE A 117 9.36 -3.49 -0.41
C PHE A 117 8.76 -4.83 -0.82
N VAL A 118 9.54 -5.88 -0.57
CA VAL A 118 9.12 -7.27 -0.74
C VAL A 118 9.60 -8.06 0.47
N LEU A 119 8.73 -8.89 1.03
CA LEU A 119 9.06 -9.94 2.01
C LEU A 119 9.04 -11.28 1.29
N THR A 120 10.14 -12.02 1.38
CA THR A 120 10.34 -13.31 0.69
C THR A 120 10.62 -14.48 1.63
N ASP A 121 10.67 -14.21 2.94
CA ASP A 121 11.06 -15.16 3.98
C ASP A 121 9.87 -15.75 4.75
N ASN A 122 8.70 -15.79 4.11
CA ASN A 122 7.45 -16.32 4.65
C ASN A 122 6.82 -15.52 5.79
N ARG A 123 7.45 -14.44 6.28
CA ARG A 123 6.83 -13.54 7.27
C ARG A 123 5.62 -12.84 6.68
N ARG A 124 4.57 -12.74 7.48
CA ARG A 124 3.29 -12.15 7.08
C ARG A 124 3.00 -10.88 7.86
N ILE A 125 2.47 -9.89 7.17
CA ILE A 125 2.09 -8.62 7.80
C ILE A 125 0.89 -8.84 8.73
N GLY A 126 0.97 -8.30 9.95
CA GLY A 126 -0.01 -8.47 11.02
C GLY A 126 0.05 -9.83 11.74
N TYR A 127 1.07 -10.65 11.45
CA TYR A 127 1.33 -11.89 12.19
C TYR A 127 2.79 -11.95 12.67
N ASP A 128 3.74 -11.93 11.73
CA ASP A 128 5.18 -12.06 11.99
C ASP A 128 5.93 -10.75 11.73
N PHE A 129 5.32 -9.85 10.97
CA PHE A 129 5.88 -8.58 10.54
C PHE A 129 4.89 -7.44 10.81
N GLU A 130 5.34 -6.37 11.45
CA GLU A 130 4.54 -5.17 11.70
C GLU A 130 5.07 -4.00 10.87
N LEU A 131 4.16 -3.23 10.27
CA LEU A 131 4.46 -2.01 9.51
C LEU A 131 4.53 -0.76 10.39
N ALA A 132 4.32 -0.92 11.69
CA ALA A 132 4.33 0.15 12.68
C ALA A 132 4.96 -0.32 14.00
N HIS A 133 5.40 0.62 14.81
CA HIS A 133 5.72 0.38 16.22
C HIS A 133 4.68 1.08 17.10
N THR A 134 4.51 0.59 18.33
CA THR A 134 3.63 1.24 19.31
C THR A 134 4.47 2.13 20.23
N ARG A 135 4.11 3.40 20.33
CA ARG A 135 4.73 4.36 21.26
C ARG A 135 3.64 5.13 21.99
N GLN A 136 3.66 5.09 23.33
CA GLN A 136 2.65 5.79 24.16
C GLN A 136 1.19 5.47 23.73
N SER A 137 0.91 4.20 23.43
CA SER A 137 -0.38 3.72 22.92
C SER A 137 -0.79 4.22 21.52
N GLU A 138 0.05 4.98 20.83
CA GLU A 138 -0.12 5.30 19.42
C GLU A 138 0.65 4.32 18.53
N ARG A 139 0.01 3.96 17.41
CA ARG A 139 0.62 3.13 16.36
C ARG A 139 1.30 4.04 15.34
N ILE A 140 2.63 4.07 15.37
CA ILE A 140 3.45 4.91 14.51
C ILE A 140 3.99 4.07 13.36
N PRO A 141 3.63 4.34 12.09
CA PRO A 141 4.17 3.64 10.94
C PRO A 141 5.69 3.76 10.88
N LEU A 142 6.34 2.70 10.44
CA LEU A 142 7.77 2.72 10.19
C LEU A 142 8.10 3.77 9.11
N SER A 143 9.25 4.41 9.23
CA SER A 143 9.86 5.16 8.15
C SER A 143 10.48 4.20 7.13
N ALA A 144 10.89 4.71 5.97
CA ALA A 144 11.62 3.93 4.97
C ALA A 144 12.84 3.21 5.57
N LYS A 145 13.61 3.90 6.41
CA LYS A 145 14.82 3.35 7.01
C LYS A 145 14.52 2.31 8.09
N GLU A 146 13.52 2.56 8.93
CA GLU A 146 13.09 1.58 9.94
C GLU A 146 12.53 0.31 9.29
N LEU A 147 11.74 0.46 8.22
CA LEU A 147 11.25 -0.67 7.45
C LEU A 147 12.40 -1.48 6.85
N GLU A 148 13.35 -0.83 6.17
CA GLU A 148 14.53 -1.49 5.60
C GLU A 148 15.28 -2.30 6.66
N ASN A 149 15.55 -1.68 7.81
CA ASN A 149 16.23 -2.34 8.92
C ASN A 149 15.43 -3.54 9.46
N ARG A 150 14.10 -3.43 9.52
CA ARG A 150 13.20 -4.51 9.99
C ARG A 150 13.07 -5.67 9.01
N ILE A 151 13.12 -5.37 7.71
CA ILE A 151 13.14 -6.39 6.65
C ILE A 151 14.43 -7.21 6.75
N GLY A 152 15.58 -6.54 6.89
CA GLY A 152 16.87 -7.21 7.00
C GLY A 152 17.14 -8.14 5.81
N SER A 153 17.64 -9.36 6.07
CA SER A 153 17.88 -10.37 5.04
C SER A 153 16.62 -11.08 4.53
N GLY A 154 15.45 -10.77 5.09
CA GLY A 154 14.19 -11.43 4.78
C GLY A 154 13.47 -10.91 3.53
N GLY A 155 14.09 -9.97 2.82
CA GLY A 155 13.49 -9.32 1.68
C GLY A 155 14.30 -8.09 1.24
N VAL A 156 13.64 -7.17 0.54
CA VAL A 156 14.28 -5.95 0.03
C VAL A 156 13.37 -4.74 0.22
N SER A 157 13.97 -3.56 0.40
CA SER A 157 13.28 -2.27 0.26
C SER A 157 14.12 -1.29 -0.53
N ARG A 158 13.49 -0.58 -1.49
CA ARG A 158 14.17 0.33 -2.42
C ARG A 158 13.33 1.58 -2.71
N PRO A 159 13.95 2.77 -2.90
CA PRO A 159 13.26 3.95 -3.40
C PRO A 159 12.68 3.75 -4.80
N LEU A 160 11.63 4.49 -5.16
CA LEU A 160 11.01 4.45 -6.50
C LEU A 160 12.00 4.74 -7.66
N ALA A 161 13.04 5.55 -7.43
CA ALA A 161 14.02 5.92 -8.45
C ALA A 161 14.95 4.75 -8.84
N GLU A 162 15.08 3.75 -7.97
CA GLU A 162 15.91 2.57 -8.22
C GLU A 162 15.03 1.47 -8.82
N ARG A 163 14.95 1.42 -10.15
CA ARG A 163 14.30 0.30 -10.85
C ARG A 163 15.01 -1.00 -10.47
N ILE A 164 14.25 -1.94 -9.91
CA ILE A 164 14.73 -3.30 -9.62
C ILE A 164 14.84 -4.04 -10.96
N TYR A 165 16.04 -4.08 -11.54
CA TYR A 165 16.38 -4.96 -12.66
C TYR A 165 16.97 -6.25 -12.11
N GLY A 166 16.22 -7.35 -12.17
CA GLY A 166 16.71 -8.69 -11.80
C GLY A 166 17.21 -9.45 -13.03
N THR A 167 18.50 -9.78 -13.06
CA THR A 167 19.08 -10.77 -13.96
C THR A 167 18.97 -12.16 -13.34
N GLY A 168 18.34 -13.10 -14.06
CA GLY A 168 18.39 -14.55 -13.80
C GLY A 168 17.38 -15.07 -12.75
N GLU A 169 16.35 -15.77 -13.24
CA GLU A 169 15.29 -16.45 -12.48
C GLU A 169 14.26 -15.54 -11.75
N GLN A 170 13.51 -14.80 -12.58
CA GLN A 170 12.16 -14.23 -12.40
C GLN A 170 11.77 -13.57 -11.06
N ILE A 171 11.89 -12.23 -11.02
CA ILE A 171 10.84 -11.29 -10.59
C ILE A 171 10.93 -10.03 -11.49
N TYR A 172 9.89 -9.70 -12.25
CA TYR A 172 9.80 -8.44 -13.00
C TYR A 172 8.69 -7.53 -12.43
N PHE A 173 9.03 -6.32 -11.99
CA PHE A 173 8.06 -5.22 -11.81
C PHE A 173 8.23 -4.22 -12.96
N ARG A 174 7.31 -4.25 -13.94
CA ARG A 174 7.27 -3.25 -15.03
C ARG A 174 5.95 -2.48 -14.97
N PHE A 175 5.95 -1.32 -14.32
CA PHE A 175 4.89 -0.32 -14.46
C PHE A 175 5.27 0.68 -15.56
N SER A 176 4.95 0.37 -16.82
CA SER A 176 4.75 1.39 -17.86
C SER A 176 3.33 1.20 -18.36
N VAL A 177 2.50 2.25 -18.32
CA VAL A 177 1.32 2.33 -19.18
C VAL A 177 1.86 3.00 -20.42
N ASP A 178 1.94 2.31 -21.54
CA ASP A 178 1.92 2.95 -22.85
C ASP A 178 1.20 1.97 -23.76
N GLY A 179 -0.01 2.38 -24.15
CA GLY A 179 -0.92 1.59 -24.96
C GLY A 179 -0.58 1.72 -26.44
N SER A 180 -0.65 0.59 -27.12
CA SER A 180 -1.27 0.48 -28.43
C SER A 180 -1.42 -1.02 -28.74
N LEU A 181 -2.60 -1.32 -29.28
CA LEU A 181 -3.19 -2.60 -29.68
C LEU A 181 -2.22 -3.71 -30.12
#